data_AF-A0A3M0CSQ4-F1
#
_entry.id   AF-A0A3M0CSQ4-F1
#
_cell.length_a   1.000
_cell.length_b   1.000
_cell.length_c   1.000
_cell.angle_alpha   90.00
_cell.angle_beta   90.00
_cell.angle_gamma   90.00
#
_symmetry.space_group_name_H-M   'P 1'
#
loop_
_entity.id
_entity.type
_entity.pdbx_description
1 polymer ?
#
loop_
_entity_poly.entity_id
_entity_poly.type
_entity_poly.pdbx_seq_one_letter_code
_entity_poly.pdbx_strand_id
1 'polypeptide(L)'
;MAAHPTRPPGGAPAEAAVTDDAPVPTGLDHLSRQQRQELLALLAERDRRDARGLFDHLFPDAPHMWRGETFHGRDRYPKHMEFFAATATATYVAFMAANRVGKTVTGGYFTAAAATGRYPPWWTGRRWDRPVRIWAAGKSNATVRTILQTKLLGRTVHEGARKSVDGTGIVPGDSIGRITWKAGLTDAVDTVRIRHLSGRWSVIDFKSYEQGRGAFEGAEQDIIWLDEEPPIDIWNECAVRVMTTGGVLIGTFTPLDGITDTVLLFLPGARPDA
;
A
#
# COMPACT_ATOMS: atom_id res chain seq x y z
N MET A 1 6.00 4.57 -40.37
CA MET A 1 5.40 3.26 -40.65
C MET A 1 6.16 2.19 -39.89
N ALA A 2 5.62 1.76 -38.75
CA ALA A 2 6.08 0.58 -38.01
C ALA A 2 4.82 -0.08 -37.46
N ALA A 3 4.61 -1.36 -37.80
CA ALA A 3 3.35 -2.07 -37.60
C ALA A 3 3.13 -2.43 -36.13
N HIS A 4 1.92 -2.16 -35.63
CA HIS A 4 1.43 -2.67 -34.36
C HIS A 4 1.02 -4.15 -34.50
N PRO A 5 1.36 -5.03 -33.55
CA PRO A 5 0.72 -6.34 -33.47
C PRO A 5 -0.65 -6.20 -32.81
N THR A 6 -1.68 -6.64 -33.52
CA THR A 6 -3.07 -6.75 -33.06
C THR A 6 -3.22 -7.84 -32.01
N ARG A 7 -3.89 -7.52 -30.90
CA ARG A 7 -4.22 -8.46 -29.81
C ARG A 7 -5.56 -9.15 -30.14
N PRO A 8 -5.69 -10.49 -30.03
CA PRO A 8 -6.98 -11.15 -30.24
C PRO A 8 -7.93 -10.89 -29.06
N PRO A 9 -9.26 -10.98 -29.26
CA PRO A 9 -10.25 -10.66 -28.24
C PRO A 9 -10.24 -11.70 -27.12
N GLY A 10 -10.35 -11.22 -25.88
CA GLY A 10 -10.30 -12.03 -24.67
C GLY A 10 -11.56 -12.88 -24.48
N GLY A 11 -11.39 -14.20 -24.48
CA GLY A 11 -12.32 -15.12 -23.82
C GLY A 11 -12.10 -15.07 -22.32
N ALA A 12 -13.18 -15.13 -21.54
CA ALA A 12 -13.13 -15.27 -20.09
C ALA A 12 -12.30 -16.50 -19.70
N PRO A 13 -11.56 -16.49 -18.57
CA PRO A 13 -10.90 -17.68 -18.08
C PRO A 13 -11.97 -18.72 -17.75
N ALA A 14 -11.98 -19.84 -18.45
CA ALA A 14 -12.77 -20.99 -18.09
C ALA A 14 -12.32 -21.46 -16.71
N GLU A 15 -13.26 -21.61 -15.76
CA GLU A 15 -13.03 -22.37 -14.54
C GLU A 15 -12.60 -23.79 -14.96
N ALA A 16 -11.33 -24.09 -14.78
CA ALA A 16 -10.82 -25.44 -15.00
C ALA A 16 -11.41 -26.33 -13.91
N ALA A 17 -12.48 -27.06 -14.24
CA ALA A 17 -12.93 -28.19 -13.45
C ALA A 17 -11.76 -29.18 -13.38
N VAL A 18 -11.22 -29.37 -12.16
CA VAL A 18 -10.18 -30.35 -11.89
C VAL A 18 -10.79 -31.73 -12.14
N THR A 19 -10.45 -32.35 -13.26
CA THR A 19 -10.79 -33.75 -13.52
C THR A 19 -9.90 -34.65 -12.66
N ASP A 20 -10.48 -35.71 -12.10
CA ASP A 20 -9.86 -36.67 -11.16
C ASP A 20 -8.70 -37.50 -11.79
N ASP A 21 -8.31 -37.19 -13.03
CA ASP A 21 -7.43 -37.98 -13.92
C ASP A 21 -6.13 -37.26 -14.31
N ALA A 22 -5.79 -36.15 -13.64
CA ALA A 22 -4.50 -35.49 -13.86
C ALA A 22 -3.35 -36.42 -13.39
N PRO A 23 -2.32 -36.66 -14.22
CA PRO A 23 -1.24 -37.58 -13.87
C PRO A 23 -0.51 -37.10 -12.61
N VAL A 24 -0.23 -38.04 -11.71
CA VAL A 24 0.47 -37.79 -10.45
C VAL A 24 1.90 -37.31 -10.77
N PRO A 25 2.32 -36.15 -10.26
CA PRO A 25 3.70 -35.70 -10.44
C PRO A 25 4.69 -36.73 -9.89
N THR A 26 5.77 -36.97 -10.63
CA THR A 26 6.77 -38.01 -10.33
C THR A 26 7.30 -37.88 -8.90
N GLY A 27 7.27 -38.98 -8.13
CA GLY A 27 7.72 -39.01 -6.73
C GLY A 27 6.61 -38.89 -5.68
N LEU A 28 5.35 -38.65 -6.07
CA LEU A 28 4.17 -38.64 -5.18
C LEU A 28 3.30 -39.90 -5.32
N ASP A 29 3.79 -40.91 -6.04
CA ASP A 29 3.06 -42.13 -6.38
C ASP A 29 2.69 -42.96 -5.14
N HIS A 30 3.49 -42.84 -4.08
CA HIS A 30 3.30 -43.53 -2.80
C HIS A 30 2.24 -42.90 -1.89
N LEU A 31 1.74 -41.70 -2.21
CA LEU A 31 0.73 -41.01 -1.41
C LEU A 31 -0.68 -41.49 -1.75
N SER A 32 -1.48 -41.77 -0.72
CA SER A 32 -2.92 -41.99 -0.87
C SER A 32 -3.64 -40.73 -1.36
N ARG A 33 -4.87 -40.89 -1.88
CA ARG A 33 -5.70 -39.75 -2.31
C ARG A 33 -5.85 -38.70 -1.20
N GLN A 34 -6.07 -39.15 0.04
CA GLN A 34 -6.19 -38.28 1.21
C GLN A 34 -4.89 -37.52 1.49
N GLN A 35 -3.75 -38.21 1.45
CA GLN A 35 -2.44 -37.58 1.65
C GLN A 35 -2.10 -36.55 0.55
N ARG A 36 -2.52 -36.80 -0.69
CA ARG A 36 -2.37 -35.83 -1.79
C ARG A 36 -3.24 -34.59 -1.58
N GLN A 37 -4.48 -34.76 -1.15
CA GLN A 37 -5.37 -33.63 -0.83
C GLN A 37 -4.81 -32.79 0.33
N GLU A 38 -4.29 -33.43 1.37
CA GLU A 38 -3.64 -32.75 2.49
C GLU A 38 -2.38 -32.01 2.05
N LEU A 39 -1.52 -32.64 1.24
CA LEU A 39 -0.34 -32.00 0.68
C LEU A 39 -0.70 -30.77 -0.17
N LEU A 40 -1.72 -30.86 -1.02
CA LEU A 40 -2.19 -29.73 -1.82
C LEU A 40 -2.71 -28.58 -0.95
N ALA A 41 -3.44 -28.89 0.12
CA ALA A 41 -3.90 -27.89 1.08
C ALA A 41 -2.72 -27.20 1.80
N LEU A 42 -1.68 -27.95 2.18
CA LEU A 42 -0.47 -27.41 2.81
C LEU A 42 0.35 -26.55 1.85
N LEU A 43 0.48 -26.96 0.58
CA LEU A 43 1.17 -26.17 -0.45
C LEU A 43 0.41 -24.87 -0.72
N ALA A 44 -0.91 -24.93 -0.86
CA ALA A 44 -1.75 -23.75 -1.01
C ALA A 44 -1.65 -22.81 0.20
N GLU A 45 -1.62 -23.35 1.42
CA GLU A 45 -1.43 -22.58 2.64
C GLU A 45 -0.05 -21.90 2.71
N ARG A 46 1.01 -22.62 2.35
CA ARG A 46 2.38 -22.08 2.28
C ARG A 46 2.43 -20.94 1.27
N ASP A 47 1.94 -21.17 0.05
CA ASP A 47 1.97 -20.18 -1.03
C ASP A 47 1.12 -18.95 -0.67
N ARG A 48 0.00 -19.16 0.03
CA ARG A 48 -0.83 -18.09 0.58
C ARG A 48 -0.10 -17.26 1.64
N ARG A 49 0.70 -17.88 2.52
CA ARG A 49 1.50 -17.15 3.51
C ARG A 49 2.64 -16.39 2.87
N ASP A 50 3.35 -17.03 1.94
CA ASP A 50 4.43 -16.42 1.18
C ASP A 50 3.92 -15.16 0.46
N ALA A 51 2.82 -15.26 -0.29
CA ALA A 51 2.25 -14.14 -1.04
C ALA A 51 1.82 -12.93 -0.21
N ARG A 52 1.70 -13.06 1.12
CA ARG A 52 1.24 -12.01 2.05
C ARG A 52 2.39 -11.31 2.79
N GLY A 53 3.63 -11.52 2.33
CA GLY A 53 4.87 -10.99 2.92
C GLY A 53 5.59 -9.92 2.10
N LEU A 54 4.93 -9.23 1.15
CA LEU A 54 5.59 -8.24 0.27
C LEU A 54 6.42 -7.19 1.04
N PHE A 55 5.97 -6.78 2.23
CA PHE A 55 6.70 -5.85 3.10
C PHE A 55 8.17 -6.23 3.29
N ASP A 56 8.45 -7.51 3.54
CA ASP A 56 9.79 -7.98 3.90
C ASP A 56 10.73 -8.08 2.69
N HIS A 57 10.18 -7.97 1.47
CA HIS A 57 10.94 -8.01 0.22
C HIS A 57 11.21 -6.64 -0.38
N LEU A 58 10.57 -5.58 0.12
CA LEU A 58 10.78 -4.21 -0.37
C LEU A 58 12.06 -3.59 0.20
N PHE A 59 12.83 -2.94 -0.68
CA PHE A 59 14.11 -2.28 -0.36
C PHE A 59 15.13 -3.20 0.36
N PRO A 60 15.44 -4.40 -0.20
CA PRO A 60 16.41 -5.32 0.38
C PRO A 60 17.85 -4.74 0.32
N ASP A 61 18.79 -5.37 1.03
CA ASP A 61 20.21 -4.98 0.94
C ASP A 61 20.83 -5.39 -0.39
N ALA A 62 20.73 -6.69 -0.68
CA ALA A 62 21.16 -7.29 -1.92
C ALA A 62 19.95 -7.67 -2.78
N PRO A 63 20.07 -7.67 -4.11
CA PRO A 63 19.00 -8.13 -4.98
C PRO A 63 18.61 -9.59 -4.70
N HIS A 64 17.32 -9.89 -4.76
CA HIS A 64 16.80 -11.26 -4.67
C HIS A 64 15.55 -11.44 -5.55
N MET A 65 15.18 -12.69 -5.79
CA MET A 65 13.94 -13.03 -6.48
C MET A 65 12.86 -13.46 -5.48
N TRP A 66 11.63 -13.01 -5.70
CA TRP A 66 10.46 -13.44 -4.95
C TRP A 66 9.25 -13.48 -5.88
N ARG A 67 8.55 -14.61 -5.90
CA ARG A 67 7.36 -14.87 -6.74
C ARG A 67 7.54 -14.52 -8.22
N GLY A 68 8.72 -14.80 -8.76
CA GLY A 68 9.05 -14.56 -10.16
C GLY A 68 9.45 -13.11 -10.48
N GLU A 69 9.48 -12.22 -9.49
CA GLU A 69 9.90 -10.83 -9.63
C GLU A 69 11.28 -10.62 -9.01
N THR A 70 12.06 -9.69 -9.58
CA THR A 70 13.35 -9.29 -9.01
C THR A 70 13.18 -8.03 -8.17
N PHE A 71 13.61 -8.09 -6.92
CA PHE A 71 13.71 -6.95 -6.02
C PHE A 71 15.15 -6.50 -6.01
N HIS A 72 15.41 -5.26 -6.44
CA HIS A 72 16.76 -4.71 -6.45
C HIS A 72 17.18 -4.19 -5.07
N GLY A 73 18.48 -4.10 -4.82
CA GLY A 73 19.03 -3.55 -3.59
C GLY A 73 18.62 -2.08 -3.37
N ARG A 74 18.55 -1.68 -2.10
CA ARG A 74 18.20 -0.31 -1.66
C ARG A 74 19.19 0.75 -2.13
N ASP A 75 20.42 0.35 -2.45
CA ASP A 75 21.45 1.19 -3.09
C ASP A 75 20.98 1.78 -4.42
N ARG A 76 20.03 1.12 -5.11
CA ARG A 76 19.42 1.61 -6.35
C ARG A 76 18.22 2.54 -6.14
N TYR A 77 17.80 2.77 -4.90
CA TYR A 77 16.65 3.62 -4.56
C TYR A 77 17.03 4.81 -3.67
N PRO A 78 18.05 5.62 -4.02
CA PRO A 78 18.55 6.68 -3.15
C PRO A 78 17.48 7.74 -2.82
N LYS A 79 16.57 8.05 -3.76
CA LYS A 79 15.46 9.00 -3.53
C LYS A 79 14.40 8.46 -2.58
N HIS A 80 14.13 7.16 -2.61
CA HIS A 80 13.23 6.52 -1.65
C HIS A 80 13.85 6.53 -0.24
N MET A 81 15.15 6.25 -0.14
CA MET A 81 15.87 6.30 1.15
C MET A 81 15.91 7.73 1.70
N GLU A 82 16.17 8.72 0.85
CA GLU A 82 16.13 10.15 1.20
C GLU A 82 14.74 10.56 1.72
N PHE A 83 13.67 10.13 1.03
CA PHE A 83 12.30 10.36 1.46
C PHE A 83 12.03 9.78 2.85
N PHE A 84 12.42 8.52 3.10
CA PHE A 84 12.23 7.92 4.42
C PHE A 84 13.03 8.66 5.49
N ALA A 85 14.31 8.95 5.24
CA ALA A 85 15.17 9.67 6.18
C ALA A 85 14.60 11.06 6.53
N ALA A 86 14.06 11.79 5.55
CA ALA A 86 13.49 13.12 5.76
C ALA A 86 12.33 13.11 6.78
N THR A 87 11.55 12.04 6.85
CA THR A 87 10.43 11.93 7.81
C THR A 87 10.89 11.93 9.27
N ALA A 88 12.15 11.62 9.56
CA ALA A 88 12.67 11.61 10.93
C ALA A 88 12.56 12.99 11.60
N THR A 89 12.78 14.05 10.81
CA THR A 89 12.88 15.43 11.32
C THR A 89 11.84 16.37 10.74
N ALA A 90 11.34 16.11 9.52
CA ALA A 90 10.38 16.98 8.87
C ALA A 90 8.94 16.51 9.11
N THR A 91 8.07 17.44 9.50
CA THR A 91 6.61 17.21 9.62
C THR A 91 5.96 17.03 8.24
N TYR A 92 6.50 17.68 7.20
CA TYR A 92 5.99 17.66 5.83
C TYR A 92 7.05 17.12 4.88
N VAL A 93 6.75 16.04 4.18
CA VAL A 93 7.68 15.40 3.24
C VAL A 93 6.96 15.07 1.94
N ALA A 94 7.49 15.49 0.80
CA ALA A 94 6.93 15.16 -0.50
C ALA A 94 7.92 14.39 -1.36
N PHE A 95 7.46 13.27 -1.95
CA PHE A 95 8.12 12.62 -3.06
C PHE A 95 7.53 13.18 -4.36
N MET A 96 8.10 14.27 -4.84
CA MET A 96 7.73 14.88 -6.13
C MET A 96 8.60 14.30 -7.25
N ALA A 97 8.03 13.47 -8.11
CA ALA A 97 8.75 12.86 -9.22
C ALA A 97 7.82 12.41 -10.35
N ALA A 98 8.38 11.98 -11.48
CA ALA A 98 7.62 11.50 -12.64
C ALA A 98 6.75 10.27 -12.33
N ASN A 99 5.76 9.98 -13.19
CA ASN A 99 4.94 8.77 -13.07
C ASN A 99 5.78 7.48 -13.23
N ARG A 100 5.35 6.40 -12.56
CA ARG A 100 5.97 5.06 -12.60
C ARG A 100 7.38 4.93 -12.02
N VAL A 101 7.82 5.86 -11.16
CA VAL A 101 9.11 5.78 -10.44
C VAL A 101 9.00 5.16 -9.03
N GLY A 102 7.83 4.62 -8.68
CA GLY A 102 7.60 3.95 -7.40
C GLY A 102 7.18 4.86 -6.24
N LYS A 103 6.75 6.11 -6.48
CA LYS A 103 6.33 7.04 -5.41
C LYS A 103 5.25 6.45 -4.48
N THR A 104 4.19 5.89 -5.06
CA THR A 104 3.08 5.28 -4.30
C THR A 104 3.56 4.06 -3.51
N VAL A 105 4.55 3.32 -4.01
CA VAL A 105 5.18 2.22 -3.24
C VAL A 105 5.91 2.80 -2.03
N THR A 106 6.61 3.92 -2.17
CA THR A 106 7.28 4.61 -1.05
C THR A 106 6.27 5.04 0.03
N GLY A 107 5.20 5.73 -0.36
CA GLY A 107 4.16 6.16 0.58
C GLY A 107 3.47 4.98 1.26
N GLY A 108 3.16 3.93 0.50
CA GLY A 108 2.59 2.70 1.04
C GLY A 108 3.52 1.95 1.99
N TYR A 109 4.83 1.90 1.70
CA TYR A 109 5.82 1.26 2.56
C TYR A 109 6.01 2.01 3.88
N PHE A 110 6.11 3.34 3.83
CA PHE A 110 6.13 4.17 5.03
C PHE A 110 4.88 3.96 5.89
N THR A 111 3.71 3.98 5.25
CA THR A 111 2.42 3.75 5.90
C THR A 111 2.36 2.38 6.57
N ALA A 112 2.79 1.32 5.88
CA ALA A 112 2.80 -0.04 6.43
C ALA A 112 3.79 -0.21 7.58
N ALA A 113 5.00 0.33 7.45
CA ALA A 113 6.02 0.29 8.50
C ALA A 113 5.51 0.96 9.78
N ALA A 114 4.89 2.13 9.65
CA ALA A 114 4.33 2.85 10.78
C ALA A 114 3.09 2.17 11.38
N ALA A 115 2.15 1.71 10.54
CA ALA A 115 0.95 1.03 11.00
C ALA A 115 1.26 -0.24 11.79
N THR A 116 2.29 -1.00 11.36
CA THR A 116 2.70 -2.25 12.00
C THR A 116 3.72 -2.05 13.11
N GLY A 117 4.44 -0.94 13.14
CA GLY A 117 5.62 -0.74 13.99
C GLY A 117 6.83 -1.56 13.56
N ARG A 118 6.76 -2.24 12.40
CA ARG A 118 7.86 -3.02 11.85
C ARG A 118 8.76 -2.07 11.06
N TYR A 119 9.96 -1.83 11.58
CA TYR A 119 10.98 -1.04 10.90
C TYR A 119 12.17 -1.95 10.58
N PRO A 120 12.59 -2.05 9.30
CA PRO A 120 13.81 -2.77 8.96
C PRO A 120 15.04 -2.21 9.69
N PRO A 121 16.11 -3.00 9.88
CA PRO A 121 17.33 -2.54 10.56
C PRO A 121 17.96 -1.29 9.93
N TRP A 122 17.81 -1.12 8.61
CA TRP A 122 18.32 0.04 7.88
C TRP A 122 17.44 1.30 7.98
N TRP A 123 16.25 1.22 8.59
CA TRP A 123 15.28 2.32 8.61
C TRP A 123 15.78 3.53 9.39
N THR A 124 15.89 4.68 8.72
CA THR A 124 16.35 5.95 9.32
C THR A 124 15.24 7.00 9.47
N GLY A 125 14.03 6.71 9.00
CA GLY A 125 12.89 7.63 9.10
C GLY A 125 12.23 7.65 10.47
N ARG A 126 11.11 8.38 10.58
CA ARG A 126 10.30 8.42 11.80
C ARG A 126 9.86 7.01 12.19
N ARG A 127 9.84 6.75 13.50
CA ARG A 127 9.33 5.52 14.10
C ARG A 127 8.24 5.83 15.12
N TRP A 128 7.33 4.89 15.25
CA TRP A 128 6.27 4.85 16.25
C TRP A 128 6.35 3.50 16.97
N ASP A 129 6.44 3.55 18.29
CA ASP A 129 6.45 2.41 19.22
C ASP A 129 5.05 2.08 19.77
N ARG A 130 4.06 2.87 19.36
CA ARG A 130 2.64 2.73 19.66
C ARG A 130 1.83 2.66 18.36
N PRO A 131 0.60 2.12 18.43
CA PRO A 131 -0.33 2.22 17.33
C PRO A 131 -0.58 3.67 16.90
N VAL A 132 -0.86 3.82 15.60
CA VAL A 132 -1.05 5.11 14.95
C VAL A 132 -2.41 5.20 14.26
N ARG A 133 -2.91 6.43 14.14
CA ARG A 133 -4.06 6.77 13.28
C ARG A 133 -3.55 7.37 11.97
N ILE A 134 -4.01 6.79 10.86
CA ILE A 134 -3.49 7.09 9.53
C ILE A 134 -4.64 7.42 8.60
N TRP A 135 -4.50 8.50 7.82
CA TRP A 135 -5.30 8.70 6.60
C TRP A 135 -4.48 8.39 5.37
N ALA A 136 -5.02 7.58 4.47
CA ALA A 136 -4.48 7.33 3.14
C ALA A 136 -5.48 7.89 2.12
N ALA A 137 -5.09 8.95 1.42
CA ALA A 137 -5.98 9.70 0.56
C ALA A 137 -5.45 9.84 -0.86
N GLY A 138 -6.36 9.89 -1.83
CA GLY A 138 -6.04 10.10 -3.23
C GLY A 138 -7.14 10.83 -3.97
N LYS A 139 -6.97 11.02 -5.29
CA LYS A 139 -7.84 11.88 -6.10
C LYS A 139 -9.33 11.53 -6.03
N SER A 140 -9.67 10.26 -6.29
CA SER A 140 -11.05 9.79 -6.42
C SER A 140 -11.32 8.52 -5.64
N ASN A 141 -12.57 8.25 -5.29
CA ASN A 141 -12.91 6.98 -4.63
C ASN A 141 -12.50 5.76 -5.48
N ALA A 142 -12.63 5.88 -6.80
CA ALA A 142 -12.22 4.83 -7.74
C ALA A 142 -10.71 4.57 -7.68
N THR A 143 -9.89 5.63 -7.74
CA THR A 143 -8.42 5.53 -7.70
C THR A 143 -7.91 5.09 -6.33
N VAL A 144 -8.53 5.55 -5.24
CA VAL A 144 -8.20 5.11 -3.88
C VAL A 144 -8.43 3.61 -3.73
N ARG A 145 -9.57 3.09 -4.21
CA ARG A 145 -9.85 1.65 -4.21
C ARG A 145 -8.88 0.86 -5.09
N THR A 146 -8.63 1.30 -6.32
CA THR A 146 -7.84 0.51 -7.27
C THR A 146 -6.33 0.59 -7.03
N ILE A 147 -5.84 1.73 -6.54
CA ILE A 147 -4.42 2.01 -6.33
C ILE A 147 -4.06 1.87 -4.86
N LEU A 148 -4.48 2.78 -3.98
CA LEU A 148 -3.99 2.83 -2.59
C LEU A 148 -4.42 1.60 -1.79
N GLN A 149 -5.71 1.25 -1.82
CA GLN A 149 -6.24 0.08 -1.13
C GLN A 149 -5.58 -1.20 -1.65
N THR A 150 -5.54 -1.41 -2.97
CA THR A 150 -4.86 -2.59 -3.54
C THR A 150 -3.37 -2.62 -3.16
N LYS A 151 -2.70 -1.47 -3.17
CA LYS A 151 -1.28 -1.37 -2.84
C LYS A 151 -1.03 -1.73 -1.38
N LEU A 152 -1.84 -1.24 -0.45
CA LEU A 152 -1.67 -1.52 0.97
C LEU A 152 -2.16 -2.91 1.35
N LEU A 153 -3.33 -3.33 0.86
CA LEU A 153 -4.06 -4.48 1.40
C LEU A 153 -4.16 -5.68 0.44
N GLY A 154 -3.81 -5.49 -0.84
CA GLY A 154 -4.06 -6.47 -1.88
C GLY A 154 -5.50 -6.37 -2.43
N ARG A 155 -5.90 -7.35 -3.24
CA ARG A 155 -7.18 -7.29 -3.95
C ARG A 155 -8.34 -7.62 -3.03
N THR A 156 -9.48 -6.98 -3.28
CA THR A 156 -10.75 -7.40 -2.67
C THR A 156 -11.13 -8.79 -3.20
N VAL A 157 -11.48 -9.69 -2.29
CA VAL A 157 -11.91 -11.05 -2.58
C VAL A 157 -13.24 -11.34 -1.88
N HIS A 158 -14.01 -12.25 -2.47
CA HIS A 158 -15.33 -12.63 -2.00
C HIS A 158 -15.35 -14.14 -1.75
N GLU A 159 -15.69 -14.54 -0.54
CA GLU A 159 -15.91 -15.93 -0.13
C GLU A 159 -17.38 -16.07 0.27
N GLY A 160 -18.22 -16.47 -0.70
CA GLY A 160 -19.67 -16.40 -0.55
C GLY A 160 -20.13 -14.96 -0.32
N ALA A 161 -20.90 -14.73 0.76
CA ALA A 161 -21.33 -13.39 1.15
C ALA A 161 -20.27 -12.58 1.91
N ARG A 162 -19.15 -13.22 2.31
CA ARG A 162 -18.10 -12.57 3.08
C ARG A 162 -17.13 -11.87 2.15
N LYS A 163 -16.95 -10.58 2.40
CA LYS A 163 -16.03 -9.71 1.67
C LYS A 163 -14.76 -9.48 2.48
N SER A 164 -13.60 -9.63 1.86
CA SER A 164 -12.28 -9.46 2.49
C SER A 164 -11.26 -8.91 1.48
N VAL A 165 -10.00 -8.87 1.87
CA VAL A 165 -8.84 -8.65 1.00
C VAL A 165 -7.92 -9.87 1.04
N ASP A 166 -7.20 -10.16 -0.05
CA ASP A 166 -6.26 -11.28 -0.12
C ASP A 166 -4.98 -11.06 0.73
N GLY A 167 -4.72 -9.82 1.17
CA GLY A 167 -3.60 -9.48 2.03
C GLY A 167 -2.25 -9.54 1.33
N THR A 168 -2.23 -9.49 0.00
CA THR A 168 -1.01 -9.55 -0.83
C THR A 168 -0.37 -8.18 -1.06
N GLY A 169 -0.93 -7.13 -0.46
CA GLY A 169 -0.39 -5.78 -0.51
C GLY A 169 0.85 -5.59 0.36
N ILE A 170 1.29 -4.34 0.47
CA ILE A 170 2.49 -3.96 1.23
C ILE A 170 2.30 -4.20 2.73
N VAL A 171 1.08 -4.03 3.27
CA VAL A 171 0.82 -4.37 4.67
C VAL A 171 0.86 -5.91 4.80
N PRO A 172 1.71 -6.46 5.70
CA PRO A 172 1.75 -7.90 5.94
C PRO A 172 0.35 -8.45 6.22
N GLY A 173 -0.05 -9.48 5.48
CA GLY A 173 -1.43 -9.95 5.54
C GLY A 173 -1.84 -10.47 6.92
N ASP A 174 -0.90 -11.04 7.68
CA ASP A 174 -1.09 -11.48 9.07
C ASP A 174 -1.44 -10.33 10.03
N SER A 175 -1.16 -9.10 9.62
CA SER A 175 -1.39 -7.88 10.39
C SER A 175 -2.71 -7.22 10.03
N ILE A 176 -3.38 -7.64 8.96
CA ILE A 176 -4.69 -7.08 8.55
C ILE A 176 -5.78 -7.66 9.46
N GLY A 177 -6.45 -6.77 10.18
CA GLY A 177 -7.57 -7.07 11.07
C GLY A 177 -8.92 -6.72 10.46
N ARG A 178 -9.81 -6.18 11.31
CA ARG A 178 -11.18 -5.83 10.92
C ARG A 178 -11.18 -4.73 9.86
N ILE A 179 -11.99 -4.95 8.82
CA ILE A 179 -12.28 -4.00 7.72
C ILE A 179 -13.72 -3.51 7.86
N THR A 180 -13.93 -2.20 7.68
CA THR A 180 -15.22 -1.60 7.38
C THR A 180 -15.25 -1.18 5.91
N TRP A 181 -16.41 -1.24 5.29
CA TRP A 181 -16.60 -0.94 3.87
C TRP A 181 -17.40 0.35 3.70
N LYS A 182 -17.09 1.14 2.67
CA LYS A 182 -17.85 2.36 2.38
C LYS A 182 -19.26 2.01 1.91
N ALA A 183 -20.26 2.69 2.49
CA ALA A 183 -21.64 2.57 2.03
C ALA A 183 -21.77 3.13 0.61
N GLY A 184 -22.48 2.40 -0.27
CA GLY A 184 -22.73 2.82 -1.65
C GLY A 184 -21.54 2.70 -2.62
N LEU A 185 -20.36 2.24 -2.16
CA LEU A 185 -19.19 2.03 -3.02
C LEU A 185 -18.72 0.57 -2.98
N THR A 186 -18.97 -0.14 -4.08
CA THR A 186 -18.56 -1.55 -4.24
C THR A 186 -17.05 -1.70 -4.08
N ASP A 187 -16.65 -2.70 -3.29
CA ASP A 187 -15.25 -3.08 -3.04
C ASP A 187 -14.34 -2.00 -2.44
N ALA A 188 -14.90 -0.88 -1.94
CA ALA A 188 -14.14 0.19 -1.31
C ALA A 188 -14.06 0.03 0.21
N VAL A 189 -12.83 -0.13 0.72
CA VAL A 189 -12.55 -0.10 2.17
C VAL A 189 -12.74 1.32 2.67
N ASP A 190 -13.39 1.45 3.82
CA ASP A 190 -13.48 2.70 4.55
C ASP A 190 -12.35 2.79 5.57
N THR A 191 -12.32 1.84 6.50
CA THR A 191 -11.31 1.74 7.55
C THR A 191 -10.79 0.32 7.67
N VAL A 192 -9.52 0.16 7.99
CA VAL A 192 -8.90 -1.13 8.32
C VAL A 192 -8.06 -1.03 9.58
N ARG A 193 -8.17 -2.04 10.46
CA ARG A 193 -7.30 -2.18 11.63
C ARG A 193 -6.04 -2.96 11.27
N ILE A 194 -4.88 -2.43 11.61
CA ILE A 194 -3.58 -3.08 11.40
C ILE A 194 -2.95 -3.44 12.75
N ARG A 195 -2.54 -4.69 12.91
CA ARG A 195 -1.92 -5.18 14.13
C ARG A 195 -0.52 -4.59 14.26
N HIS A 196 -0.32 -3.80 15.31
CA HIS A 196 0.97 -3.22 15.65
C HIS A 196 1.79 -4.22 16.49
N LEU A 197 3.12 -4.18 16.41
CA LEU A 197 4.02 -5.06 17.18
C LEU A 197 3.82 -4.97 18.69
N SER A 198 3.31 -3.83 19.18
CA SER A 198 2.91 -3.65 20.58
C SER A 198 1.68 -4.48 21.00
N GLY A 199 1.11 -5.29 20.11
CA GLY A 199 -0.09 -6.10 20.36
C GLY A 199 -1.43 -5.34 20.27
N ARG A 200 -1.40 -4.02 20.01
CA ARG A 200 -2.57 -3.15 19.83
C ARG A 200 -2.84 -2.91 18.34
N TRP A 201 -3.88 -2.12 18.03
CA TRP A 201 -4.33 -1.90 16.65
C TRP A 201 -4.11 -0.45 16.22
N SER A 202 -3.35 -0.27 15.13
CA SER A 202 -3.35 0.95 14.33
C SER A 202 -4.58 0.97 13.43
N VAL A 203 -4.92 2.14 12.90
CA VAL A 203 -6.10 2.32 12.04
C VAL A 203 -5.69 3.10 10.80
N ILE A 204 -6.08 2.59 9.62
CA ILE A 204 -5.95 3.30 8.35
C ILE A 204 -7.36 3.60 7.83
N ASP A 205 -7.67 4.88 7.64
CA ASP A 205 -8.87 5.33 6.94
C ASP A 205 -8.52 5.73 5.50
N PHE A 206 -9.33 5.29 4.55
CA PHE A 206 -9.20 5.66 3.15
C PHE A 206 -10.12 6.84 2.82
N LYS A 207 -9.55 7.91 2.25
CA LYS A 207 -10.27 9.14 1.89
C LYS A 207 -10.05 9.49 0.42
N SER A 208 -10.94 10.27 -0.16
CA SER A 208 -10.72 10.84 -1.50
C SER A 208 -10.88 12.34 -1.51
N TYR A 209 -10.09 13.03 -2.35
CA TYR A 209 -10.17 14.48 -2.49
C TYR A 209 -11.52 14.94 -3.03
N GLU A 210 -12.20 14.10 -3.82
CA GLU A 210 -13.59 14.30 -4.26
C GLU A 210 -14.61 14.49 -3.12
N GLN A 211 -14.30 14.03 -1.90
CA GLN A 211 -15.16 14.27 -0.73
C GLN A 211 -15.07 15.73 -0.23
N GLY A 212 -14.13 16.50 -0.75
CA GLY A 212 -13.87 17.89 -0.40
C GLY A 212 -13.16 18.06 0.93
N ARG A 213 -12.78 19.31 1.22
CA ARG A 213 -12.11 19.75 2.46
C ARG A 213 -12.77 19.21 3.73
N GLY A 214 -14.11 19.23 3.80
CA GLY A 214 -14.86 18.80 4.99
C GLY A 214 -14.57 17.36 5.44
N ALA A 215 -14.18 16.47 4.52
CA ALA A 215 -13.80 15.11 4.87
C ALA A 215 -12.46 15.00 5.63
N PHE A 216 -11.65 16.05 5.63
CA PHE A 216 -10.32 16.13 6.26
C PHE A 216 -10.34 16.96 7.56
N GLU A 217 -11.52 17.28 8.06
CA GLU A 217 -11.70 18.05 9.29
C GLU A 217 -11.82 17.15 10.54
N GLY A 218 -11.64 17.76 11.71
CA GLY A 218 -12.16 17.24 12.99
C GLY A 218 -11.39 16.11 13.70
N ALA A 219 -10.48 15.38 13.05
CA ALA A 219 -9.74 14.29 13.70
C ALA A 219 -8.22 14.41 13.56
N GLU A 220 -7.53 14.43 14.70
CA GLU A 220 -6.08 14.39 14.80
C GLU A 220 -5.50 13.08 14.26
N GLN A 221 -4.47 13.17 13.42
CA GLN A 221 -3.82 12.02 12.79
C GLN A 221 -2.34 11.98 13.17
N ASP A 222 -1.80 10.78 13.36
CA ASP A 222 -0.36 10.59 13.53
C ASP A 222 0.34 10.65 12.17
N ILE A 223 -0.33 10.16 11.13
CA ILE A 223 0.19 10.13 9.76
C ILE A 223 -0.92 10.46 8.78
N ILE A 224 -0.60 11.26 7.78
CA ILE A 224 -1.46 11.45 6.61
C ILE A 224 -0.62 11.20 5.37
N TRP A 225 -1.10 10.33 4.50
CA TRP A 225 -0.53 10.08 3.19
C TRP A 225 -1.47 10.59 2.10
N LEU A 226 -1.01 11.61 1.37
CA LEU A 226 -1.68 12.20 0.21
C LEU A 226 -1.00 11.68 -1.07
N ASP A 227 -1.62 10.72 -1.76
CA ASP A 227 -1.19 10.23 -3.07
C ASP A 227 -1.85 11.02 -4.20
N GLU A 228 -1.12 11.29 -5.27
CA GLU A 228 -1.45 12.34 -6.24
C GLU A 228 -1.52 13.73 -5.62
N GLU A 229 -1.46 14.77 -6.46
CA GLU A 229 -1.39 16.15 -5.99
C GLU A 229 -2.72 16.57 -5.35
N PRO A 230 -2.73 16.92 -4.05
CA PRO A 230 -3.94 17.37 -3.38
C PRO A 230 -4.21 18.86 -3.66
N PRO A 231 -5.50 19.26 -3.68
CA PRO A 231 -5.88 20.66 -3.47
C PRO A 231 -5.23 21.26 -2.21
N ILE A 232 -4.83 22.52 -2.27
CA ILE A 232 -4.11 23.20 -1.19
C ILE A 232 -4.94 23.32 0.10
N ASP A 233 -6.25 23.43 -0.01
CA ASP A 233 -7.16 23.47 1.13
C ASP A 233 -7.20 22.14 1.89
N ILE A 234 -7.18 21.01 1.17
CA ILE A 234 -7.03 19.66 1.74
C ILE A 234 -5.65 19.51 2.40
N TRP A 235 -4.58 19.99 1.74
CA TRP A 235 -3.23 19.98 2.34
C TRP A 235 -3.21 20.71 3.68
N ASN A 236 -3.76 21.92 3.72
CA ASN A 236 -3.78 22.75 4.92
C ASN A 236 -4.58 22.12 6.06
N GLU A 237 -5.74 21.52 5.76
CA GLU A 237 -6.48 20.76 6.78
C GLU A 237 -5.66 19.61 7.34
N CYS A 238 -5.02 18.83 6.47
CA CYS A 238 -4.17 17.72 6.88
C CYS A 238 -2.98 18.19 7.72
N ALA A 239 -2.37 19.32 7.36
CA ALA A 239 -1.25 19.91 8.09
C ALA A 239 -1.64 20.20 9.55
N VAL A 240 -2.83 20.76 9.78
CA VAL A 240 -3.35 21.01 11.13
C VAL A 240 -3.57 19.70 11.91
N ARG A 241 -4.03 18.61 11.27
CA ARG A 241 -4.28 17.32 11.96
C ARG A 241 -3.03 16.64 12.47
N VAL A 242 -1.91 16.78 11.77
CA VAL A 242 -0.62 16.20 12.19
C VAL A 242 0.14 17.11 13.15
N MET A 243 -0.09 18.44 13.13
CA MET A 243 0.52 19.37 14.09
C MET A 243 0.14 19.01 15.54
N THR A 244 -1.12 18.66 15.80
CA THR A 244 -1.58 18.37 17.17
C THR A 244 -0.93 17.12 17.77
N THR A 245 -0.53 16.16 16.95
CA THR A 245 0.07 14.89 17.38
C THR A 245 1.60 14.88 17.30
N GLY A 246 2.21 15.92 16.72
CA GLY A 246 3.59 15.88 16.26
C GLY A 246 3.81 14.79 15.20
N GLY A 247 2.80 14.55 14.36
CA GLY A 247 2.74 13.53 13.33
C GLY A 247 3.52 13.90 12.06
N VAL A 248 3.30 13.12 11.00
CA VAL A 248 3.94 13.34 9.70
C VAL A 248 2.89 13.36 8.58
N LEU A 249 2.90 14.40 7.77
CA LEU A 249 2.12 14.48 6.53
C LEU A 249 3.06 14.25 5.35
N ILE A 250 2.78 13.19 4.60
CA ILE A 250 3.55 12.81 3.41
C ILE A 250 2.73 12.98 2.13
N GLY A 251 3.38 13.47 1.07
CA GLY A 251 2.83 13.59 -0.27
C GLY A 251 3.58 12.72 -1.28
N THR A 252 2.87 12.03 -2.18
CA THR A 252 3.48 11.28 -3.30
C THR A 252 2.80 11.65 -4.60
N PHE A 253 3.37 12.58 -5.36
CA PHE A 253 2.69 13.13 -6.54
C PHE A 253 3.64 13.53 -7.66
N THR A 254 3.05 13.67 -8.85
CA THR A 254 3.69 14.31 -10.00
C THR A 254 3.07 15.69 -10.14
N PRO A 255 3.85 16.79 -10.23
CA PRO A 255 3.32 18.13 -10.45
C PRO A 255 2.83 18.27 -11.89
N LEU A 256 1.63 17.78 -12.18
CA LEU A 256 1.08 17.72 -13.54
C LEU A 256 0.53 19.08 -14.01
N ASP A 257 0.02 19.88 -13.08
CA ASP A 257 -0.62 21.17 -13.36
C ASP A 257 0.39 22.35 -13.26
N GLY A 258 1.69 22.05 -13.23
CA GLY A 258 2.76 23.05 -13.13
C GLY A 258 3.09 23.44 -11.69
N ILE A 259 3.34 24.73 -11.46
CA ILE A 259 3.68 25.28 -10.13
C ILE A 259 2.38 25.70 -9.44
N THR A 260 1.73 24.74 -8.79
CA THR A 260 0.55 24.99 -7.95
C THR A 260 0.95 25.43 -6.54
N ASP A 261 -0.02 25.92 -5.75
CA ASP A 261 0.22 26.29 -4.35
C ASP A 261 0.77 25.11 -3.53
N THR A 262 0.30 23.89 -3.78
CA THR A 262 0.82 22.69 -3.11
C THR A 262 2.28 22.42 -3.49
N VAL A 263 2.64 22.61 -4.76
CA VAL A 263 4.03 22.45 -5.23
C VAL A 263 4.94 23.52 -4.62
N LEU A 264 4.46 24.77 -4.52
CA LEU A 264 5.22 25.88 -3.95
C LEU A 264 5.67 25.61 -2.50
N LEU A 265 4.93 24.85 -1.70
CA LEU A 265 5.32 24.48 -0.33
C LEU A 265 6.67 23.74 -0.26
N PHE A 266 7.09 23.11 -1.36
CA PHE A 266 8.27 22.25 -1.45
C PHE A 266 9.38 22.82 -2.34
N LEU A 267 9.16 23.96 -3.01
CA LEU A 267 10.18 24.59 -3.84
C LEU A 267 11.07 25.54 -3.01
N PRO A 268 12.40 25.54 -3.21
CA PRO A 268 13.30 26.51 -2.59
C PRO A 268 12.89 27.95 -2.94
N GLY A 269 12.76 28.83 -1.93
CA GLY A 269 12.45 30.24 -2.11
C GLY A 269 10.96 30.60 -2.26
N ALA A 270 10.06 29.61 -2.22
CA ALA A 270 8.60 29.83 -2.27
C ALA A 270 7.96 29.98 -0.87
N ARG A 271 8.74 29.80 0.20
CA ARG A 271 8.34 30.25 1.53
C ARG A 271 8.62 31.76 1.61
N PRO A 272 7.62 32.63 1.81
CA PRO A 272 7.91 33.97 2.26
C PRO A 272 8.53 33.82 3.66
N ASP A 273 9.82 34.04 3.72
CA ASP A 273 10.66 34.31 4.89
C ASP A 273 10.26 33.58 6.19
N ALA A 274 11.00 32.51 6.50
CA ALA A 274 11.12 32.01 7.86
C ALA A 274 11.96 32.95 8.72
#